data_AF-A0A817P7B2-F1
#
_entry.id   AF-A0A817P7B2-F1
#
_cell.length_a   1.000
_cell.length_b   1.000
_cell.length_c   1.000
_cell.angle_alpha   90.00
_cell.angle_beta   90.00
_cell.angle_gamma   90.00
#
_symmetry.space_group_name_H-M   'P 1'
#
loop_
_entity.id
_entity.type
_entity.pdbx_description
1 polymer ?
#
loop_
_entity_poly.entity_id
_entity_poly.type
_entity_poly.pdbx_seq_one_letter_code
_entity_poly.pdbx_strand_id
1 'polypeptide(L)'
;MSIGLIFFTLADSKVQPNFDAYGVVVISLALVADAIIGNYQEKIMKTHHVPNVEIVFYSFMFGFLITLLGLLITNNLFSSISFWNKHPLPTYGYALLFSILGYLGIDVVLSLIKEYGALICVTVTTCRKVITIVLSFTFFSKPFVFDYVWSGLIVILGIYLNVYSRNQTAFNAKISSYTNSLLSLFR
;
A
#
# COMPACT_ATOMS: atom_id res chain seq x y z
N MET A 1 0.40 0.66 -13.78
CA MET A 1 0.05 1.37 -12.52
C MET A 1 0.89 2.61 -12.29
N SER A 2 2.23 2.51 -12.29
CA SER A 2 3.12 3.63 -11.93
C SER A 2 2.92 4.91 -12.76
N ILE A 3 2.75 4.77 -14.08
CA ILE A 3 2.45 5.90 -14.99
C ILE A 3 1.13 6.59 -14.62
N GLY A 4 0.08 5.81 -14.31
CA GLY A 4 -1.21 6.35 -13.90
C GLY A 4 -1.13 7.13 -12.58
N LEU A 5 -0.34 6.64 -11.62
CA LEU A 5 -0.10 7.34 -10.36
C LEU A 5 0.71 8.64 -10.56
N ILE A 6 1.66 8.67 -11.49
CA ILE A 6 2.42 9.90 -11.83
C ILE A 6 1.50 10.96 -12.44
N PHE A 7 0.62 10.57 -13.37
CA PHE A 7 -0.37 11.50 -13.92
C PHE A 7 -1.38 11.96 -12.85
N PHE A 8 -1.76 11.07 -11.94
CA PHE A 8 -2.64 11.38 -10.83
C PHE A 8 -2.00 12.42 -9.89
N THR A 9 -0.73 12.25 -9.52
CA THR A 9 -0.01 13.21 -8.66
C THR A 9 0.30 14.52 -9.37
N LEU A 10 0.54 14.51 -10.68
CA LEU A 10 0.68 15.73 -11.48
C LEU A 10 -0.63 16.53 -11.56
N ALA A 11 -1.78 15.84 -11.66
CA ALA A 11 -3.09 16.49 -11.58
C ALA A 11 -3.31 17.09 -10.18
N ASP A 12 -2.91 16.38 -9.12
CA ASP A 12 -3.01 16.87 -7.74
C ASP A 12 -2.11 18.08 -7.46
N SER A 13 -0.89 18.10 -8.01
CA SER A 13 0.06 19.22 -7.93
C SER A 13 -0.45 20.50 -8.59
N LYS A 14 -1.27 20.39 -9.66
CA LYS A 14 -1.93 21.57 -10.26
C LYS A 14 -3.00 22.17 -9.34
N VAL A 15 -3.60 21.37 -8.46
CA VAL A 15 -4.68 21.78 -7.54
C VAL A 15 -4.12 22.32 -6.21
N GLN A 16 -2.97 21.82 -5.74
CA GLN A 16 -2.21 22.35 -4.60
C GLN A 16 -0.71 22.48 -4.90
N PRO A 17 -0.19 23.70 -5.17
CA PRO A 17 1.16 23.91 -5.66
C PRO A 17 2.18 24.03 -4.52
N ASN A 18 2.37 22.96 -3.73
CA ASN A 18 3.52 22.82 -2.83
C ASN A 18 4.39 21.65 -3.32
N PHE A 19 4.95 21.79 -4.52
CA PHE A 19 5.82 20.78 -5.10
C PHE A 19 7.26 21.03 -4.65
N ASP A 20 7.70 20.30 -3.61
CA ASP A 20 9.09 20.32 -3.14
C ASP A 20 9.86 19.13 -3.73
N ALA A 21 10.90 19.43 -4.51
CA ALA A 21 11.77 18.43 -5.12
C ALA A 21 12.46 17.53 -4.07
N TYR A 22 12.75 18.07 -2.87
CA TYR A 22 13.30 17.27 -1.79
C TYR A 22 12.32 16.16 -1.34
N GLY A 23 11.03 16.49 -1.22
CA GLY A 23 9.99 15.52 -0.89
C GLY A 23 9.88 14.39 -1.92
N VAL A 24 10.02 14.71 -3.22
CA VAL A 24 10.01 13.71 -4.30
C VAL A 24 11.16 12.72 -4.17
N VAL A 25 12.36 13.20 -3.84
CA VAL A 25 13.54 12.34 -3.64
C VAL A 25 13.34 11.41 -2.44
N VAL A 26 12.85 11.94 -1.32
CA VAL A 26 12.61 11.16 -0.09
C VAL A 26 11.53 10.10 -0.31
N ILE A 27 10.42 10.43 -0.97
CA ILE A 27 9.35 9.46 -1.31
C ILE A 27 9.88 8.39 -2.26
N SER A 28 10.69 8.76 -3.25
CA SER A 28 11.27 7.80 -4.19
C SER A 28 12.18 6.79 -3.48
N LEU A 29 13.01 7.25 -2.55
CA LEU A 29 13.86 6.39 -1.73
C LEU A 29 13.02 5.47 -0.82
N ALA A 30 11.97 6.00 -0.22
CA ALA A 30 11.05 5.22 0.61
C ALA A 30 10.36 4.09 -0.18
N LEU A 31 9.94 4.36 -1.43
CA LEU A 31 9.33 3.35 -2.30
C LEU A 31 10.31 2.22 -2.68
N VAL A 32 11.59 2.54 -2.88
CA VAL A 32 12.63 1.53 -3.13
C VAL A 32 12.83 0.67 -1.87
N ALA A 33 12.88 1.28 -0.69
CA ALA A 33 12.98 0.55 0.57
C ALA A 33 11.78 -0.38 0.80
N ASP A 34 10.55 0.10 0.57
CA ASP A 34 9.32 -0.70 0.66
C ASP A 34 9.37 -1.94 -0.27
N ALA A 35 9.87 -1.77 -1.50
CA ALA A 35 10.03 -2.87 -2.44
C ALA A 35 11.07 -3.90 -1.98
N ILE A 36 12.18 -3.45 -1.38
CA ILE A 36 13.21 -4.34 -0.83
C ILE A 36 12.65 -5.12 0.37
N ILE A 37 11.97 -4.43 1.30
CA ILE A 37 11.42 -5.03 2.53
C ILE A 37 10.45 -6.17 2.19
N GLY A 38 9.49 -5.94 1.29
CA GLY A 38 8.51 -6.98 0.93
C GLY A 38 9.14 -8.23 0.31
N ASN A 39 10.12 -8.05 -0.59
CA ASN A 39 10.83 -9.18 -1.22
C ASN A 39 11.77 -9.90 -0.24
N TYR A 40 12.40 -9.15 0.68
CA TYR A 40 13.28 -9.71 1.70
C TYR A 40 12.49 -10.48 2.76
N GLN A 41 11.32 -9.97 3.16
CA GLN A 41 10.38 -10.69 4.02
C GLN A 41 9.97 -12.02 3.38
N GLU A 42 9.59 -12.03 2.10
CA GLU A 42 9.27 -13.27 1.38
C GLU A 42 10.46 -14.26 1.39
N LYS A 43 11.67 -13.77 1.12
CA LYS A 43 12.88 -14.61 1.11
C LYS A 43 13.13 -15.25 2.47
N ILE A 44 13.06 -14.49 3.56
CA ILE A 44 13.26 -15.02 4.92
C ILE A 44 12.20 -16.08 5.24
N MET A 45 10.94 -15.80 4.93
CA MET A 45 9.83 -16.71 5.19
C MET A 45 9.98 -18.04 4.44
N LYS A 46 10.45 -18.01 3.18
CA LYS A 46 10.64 -19.20 2.35
C LYS A 46 11.93 -19.97 2.66
N THR A 47 13.03 -19.27 2.94
CA THR A 47 14.34 -19.92 3.17
C THR A 47 14.44 -20.51 4.58
N HIS A 48 13.93 -19.80 5.59
CA HIS A 48 14.11 -20.18 7.00
C HIS A 48 12.84 -20.72 7.67
N HIS A 49 11.70 -20.80 6.96
CA HIS A 49 10.40 -21.27 7.48
C HIS A 49 9.99 -20.57 8.80
N VAL A 50 10.42 -19.32 8.97
CA VAL A 50 10.22 -18.55 10.20
C VAL A 50 8.73 -18.23 10.39
N PRO A 51 8.18 -18.35 11.60
CA PRO A 51 6.81 -17.96 11.88
C PRO A 51 6.60 -16.44 11.68
N ASN A 52 5.43 -16.06 11.16
CA ASN A 52 5.05 -14.66 10.89
C ASN A 52 5.25 -13.78 12.14
N VAL A 53 4.89 -14.31 13.31
CA VAL A 53 4.97 -13.61 14.61
C VAL A 53 6.40 -13.20 14.95
N GLU A 54 7.40 -14.03 14.64
CA GLU A 54 8.80 -13.75 14.95
C GLU A 54 9.34 -12.60 14.07
N ILE A 55 8.99 -12.61 12.79
CA ILE A 55 9.33 -11.53 11.85
C ILE A 55 8.73 -10.20 12.32
N VAL A 56 7.46 -10.22 12.75
CA VAL A 56 6.77 -9.04 13.29
C VAL A 56 7.45 -8.54 14.56
N PHE A 57 7.74 -9.45 15.49
CA PHE A 57 8.35 -9.11 16.77
C PHE A 57 9.69 -8.41 16.58
N TYR A 58 10.60 -8.98 15.78
CA TYR A 58 11.90 -8.36 15.52
C TYR A 58 11.77 -7.03 14.78
N SER A 59 10.90 -6.95 13.76
CA SER A 59 10.71 -5.71 12.99
C SER A 59 10.21 -4.57 13.87
N PHE A 60 9.25 -4.84 14.77
CA PHE A 60 8.75 -3.83 15.69
C PHE A 60 9.71 -3.50 16.83
N MET A 61 10.50 -4.47 17.30
CA MET A 61 11.50 -4.21 18.34
C MET A 61 12.59 -3.25 17.82
N PHE A 62 13.13 -3.51 16.64
CA PHE A 62 14.08 -2.58 15.99
C PHE A 62 13.42 -1.24 15.64
N GLY A 63 12.19 -1.25 15.12
CA GLY A 63 11.44 -0.02 14.82
C GLY A 63 11.21 0.85 16.06
N PHE A 64 10.89 0.22 17.19
CA PHE A 64 10.75 0.90 18.49
C PHE A 64 12.08 1.52 18.95
N LEU A 65 13.18 0.76 18.90
CA LEU A 65 14.50 1.27 19.30
C LEU A 65 14.94 2.47 18.46
N ILE A 66 14.78 2.39 17.13
CA ILE A 66 15.14 3.48 16.22
C ILE A 66 14.27 4.71 16.49
N THR A 67 12.96 4.53 16.67
CA THR A 67 12.03 5.63 16.96
C THR A 67 12.33 6.28 18.31
N LEU A 68 12.62 5.48 19.34
CA LEU A 68 13.00 5.95 20.66
C LEU A 68 14.28 6.78 20.61
N LEU A 69 15.30 6.29 19.91
CA LEU A 69 16.56 6.99 19.74
C LEU A 69 16.39 8.31 18.96
N GLY A 70 15.54 8.33 17.93
CA GLY A 70 15.17 9.56 17.22
C GLY A 70 14.47 10.60 18.10
N LEU A 71 13.59 10.16 19.01
CA LEU A 71 12.94 11.04 19.98
C LEU A 71 13.90 11.59 21.03
N LEU A 72 14.88 10.78 21.46
CA LEU A 72 15.93 11.20 22.38
C LEU A 72 16.84 12.25 21.74
N ILE A 73 17.30 12.04 20.50
CA ILE A 73 18.15 13.01 19.79
C ILE A 73 17.44 14.35 19.61
N THR A 74 16.14 14.33 19.31
CA THR A 74 15.34 15.54 19.09
C THR A 74 14.86 16.20 20.40
N ASN A 75 15.15 15.60 21.57
CA ASN A 75 14.70 16.05 22.89
C ASN A 75 13.17 16.27 23.05
N ASN A 76 12.37 15.69 22.16
CA ASN A 76 10.91 15.88 22.14
C ASN A 76 10.14 14.87 22.98
N LEU A 77 10.85 13.94 23.65
CA LEU A 77 10.23 12.83 24.37
C LEU A 77 9.36 13.34 25.55
N PHE A 78 9.89 14.25 26.37
CA PHE A 78 9.13 14.83 27.50
C PHE A 78 7.97 15.72 27.04
N SER A 79 8.16 16.48 25.96
CA SER A 79 7.10 17.31 25.37
C SER A 79 5.94 16.44 24.86
N SER A 80 6.27 15.31 24.22
CA SER A 80 5.29 14.35 23.71
C SER A 80 4.47 13.71 24.84
N ILE A 81 5.11 13.29 25.93
CA ILE A 81 4.41 12.72 27.10
C ILE A 81 3.49 13.77 27.75
N SER A 82 3.94 15.01 27.86
CA SER A 82 3.13 16.11 28.40
C SER A 82 1.87 16.36 27.56
N PHE A 83 1.98 16.27 26.23
CA PHE A 83 0.84 16.37 25.32
C PHE A 83 -0.17 15.22 25.50
N TRP A 84 0.33 13.98 25.59
CA TRP A 84 -0.54 12.80 25.76
C TRP A 84 -1.31 12.83 27.09
N ASN A 85 -0.69 13.34 28.15
CA ASN A 85 -1.35 13.49 29.46
C ASN A 85 -2.43 14.57 29.49
N LYS A 86 -2.40 15.56 28.58
CA LYS A 86 -3.44 16.60 28.51
C LYS A 86 -4.75 16.08 27.90
N HIS A 87 -4.67 15.09 27.01
CA HIS A 87 -5.83 14.48 26.35
C HIS A 87 -5.75 12.95 26.41
N PRO A 88 -5.90 12.35 27.61
CA PRO A 88 -5.61 10.93 27.80
C PRO A 88 -6.57 10.01 27.03
N LEU A 89 -7.88 10.31 27.07
CA LEU A 89 -8.90 9.45 26.47
C LEU A 89 -8.79 9.31 24.94
N PRO A 90 -8.72 10.41 24.15
CA PRO A 90 -8.59 10.29 22.70
C PRO A 90 -7.18 9.82 22.29
N THR A 91 -6.13 10.25 22.98
CA THR A 91 -4.76 9.94 22.56
C THR A 91 -4.41 8.48 22.82
N TYR A 92 -4.56 8.00 24.06
CA TYR A 92 -4.26 6.60 24.39
C TYR A 92 -5.30 5.65 23.78
N GLY A 93 -6.58 6.03 23.75
CA GLY A 93 -7.65 5.20 23.17
C GLY A 93 -7.46 4.97 21.68
N TYR A 94 -7.27 6.04 20.88
CA TYR A 94 -7.03 5.90 19.45
C TYR A 94 -5.68 5.25 19.14
N ALA A 95 -4.63 5.52 19.95
CA ALA A 95 -3.35 4.84 19.78
C ALA A 95 -3.45 3.33 20.01
N LEU A 96 -4.20 2.89 21.04
CA LEU A 96 -4.43 1.47 21.29
C LEU A 96 -5.20 0.81 20.14
N LEU A 97 -6.31 1.44 19.73
CA LEU A 97 -7.13 0.92 18.63
C LEU A 97 -6.32 0.85 17.33
N PHE A 98 -5.56 1.90 17.01
CA PHE A 98 -4.65 1.92 15.87
C PHE A 98 -3.59 0.82 15.95
N SER A 99 -3.04 0.55 17.13
CA SER A 99 -2.02 -0.49 17.33
C SER A 99 -2.59 -1.90 17.13
N ILE A 100 -3.79 -2.17 17.65
CA ILE A 100 -4.48 -3.46 17.48
C ILE A 100 -4.81 -3.70 16.00
N LEU A 101 -5.43 -2.71 15.33
CA LEU A 101 -5.73 -2.82 13.90
C LEU A 101 -4.46 -2.91 13.05
N GLY A 102 -3.40 -2.19 13.44
CA GLY A 102 -2.10 -2.23 12.79
C GLY A 102 -1.46 -3.61 12.85
N TYR A 103 -1.47 -4.24 14.03
CA TYR A 103 -0.98 -5.61 14.22
C TYR A 103 -1.77 -6.62 13.38
N LEU A 104 -3.10 -6.59 13.48
CA LEU A 104 -3.97 -7.48 12.68
C LEU A 104 -3.75 -7.28 11.17
N GLY A 105 -3.60 -6.02 10.72
CA GLY A 105 -3.35 -5.69 9.34
C GLY A 105 -2.02 -6.26 8.82
N ILE A 106 -0.96 -6.17 9.61
CA ILE A 106 0.36 -6.70 9.26
C ILE A 106 0.38 -8.23 9.30
N ASP A 107 -0.32 -8.85 10.24
CA ASP A 107 -0.45 -10.30 10.29
C ASP A 107 -1.15 -10.88 9.04
N VAL A 108 -2.23 -10.22 8.58
CA VAL A 108 -2.89 -10.57 7.31
C VAL A 108 -1.95 -10.39 6.12
N VAL A 109 -1.17 -9.29 6.09
CA VAL A 109 -0.18 -9.04 5.02
C VAL A 109 0.89 -10.12 4.97
N LEU A 110 1.46 -10.49 6.11
CA LEU A 110 2.48 -11.54 6.19
C LEU A 110 1.92 -12.92 5.82
N SER A 111 0.69 -13.22 6.25
CA SER A 111 -0.01 -14.45 5.86
C SER A 111 -0.22 -14.50 4.34
N LEU A 112 -0.58 -13.37 3.73
CA LEU A 112 -0.73 -13.26 2.27
C LEU A 112 0.61 -13.44 1.52
N ILE A 113 1.71 -12.90 2.06
CA ILE A 113 3.06 -13.11 1.51
C ILE A 113 3.46 -14.59 1.62
N LYS A 114 3.14 -15.25 2.73
CA LYS A 114 3.46 -16.65 2.96
C LYS A 114 2.77 -17.59 1.96
N GLU A 115 1.49 -17.37 1.71
CA GLU A 115 0.68 -18.24 0.84
C GLU A 115 0.83 -17.89 -0.65
N TYR A 116 0.83 -16.61 -1.00
CA TYR A 116 0.72 -16.13 -2.38
C TYR A 116 1.97 -15.39 -2.89
N GLY A 117 2.97 -15.15 -2.05
CA GLY A 117 4.18 -14.40 -2.37
C GLY A 117 4.01 -12.87 -2.31
N ALA A 118 5.11 -12.13 -2.38
CA ALA A 118 5.13 -10.68 -2.22
C ALA A 118 4.42 -9.95 -3.36
N LEU A 119 4.53 -10.44 -4.60
CA LEU A 119 3.92 -9.78 -5.76
C LEU A 119 2.39 -9.69 -5.66
N ILE A 120 1.75 -10.77 -5.20
CA ILE A 120 0.29 -10.83 -5.02
C ILE A 120 -0.11 -9.91 -3.87
N CYS A 121 0.65 -9.92 -2.77
CA CYS A 121 0.42 -9.05 -1.63
C CYS A 121 0.50 -7.55 -2.00
N VAL A 122 1.52 -7.14 -2.76
CA VAL A 122 1.65 -5.75 -3.23
C VAL A 122 0.44 -5.36 -4.08
N THR A 123 -0.06 -6.26 -4.93
CA THR A 123 -1.23 -5.99 -5.78
C THR A 123 -2.53 -5.81 -4.96
N VAL A 124 -2.73 -6.61 -3.91
CA VAL A 124 -3.90 -6.47 -3.02
C VAL A 124 -3.82 -5.17 -2.22
N THR A 125 -2.64 -4.82 -1.71
CA THR A 125 -2.46 -3.58 -0.95
C THR A 125 -2.56 -2.33 -1.83
N THR A 126 -2.16 -2.37 -3.10
CA THR A 126 -2.41 -1.25 -4.03
C THR A 126 -3.88 -1.10 -4.35
N CYS A 127 -4.61 -2.21 -4.55
CA CYS A 127 -6.06 -2.17 -4.73
C CYS A 127 -6.74 -1.51 -3.51
N ARG A 128 -6.36 -1.91 -2.29
CA ARG A 128 -6.82 -1.26 -1.05
C ARG A 128 -6.55 0.25 -1.06
N LYS A 129 -5.33 0.67 -1.40
CA LYS A 129 -4.95 2.10 -1.47
C LYS A 129 -5.86 2.86 -2.46
N VAL A 130 -6.15 2.29 -3.63
CA VAL A 130 -7.02 2.92 -4.63
C VAL A 130 -8.45 3.06 -4.11
N ILE A 131 -9.00 2.01 -3.48
CA ILE A 131 -10.35 2.06 -2.89
C ILE A 131 -10.41 3.17 -1.82
N THR A 132 -9.40 3.30 -0.96
CA THR A 132 -9.34 4.36 0.05
C THR A 132 -9.29 5.75 -0.58
N ILE A 133 -8.56 5.93 -1.68
CA ILE A 133 -8.51 7.21 -2.42
C ILE A 133 -9.89 7.54 -2.98
N VAL A 134 -10.55 6.60 -3.66
CA VAL A 134 -11.91 6.79 -4.22
C VAL A 134 -12.91 7.14 -3.13
N LEU A 135 -12.87 6.40 -2.00
CA LEU A 135 -13.71 6.66 -0.85
C LEU A 135 -13.47 8.06 -0.28
N SER A 136 -12.20 8.48 -0.21
CA SER A 136 -11.83 9.82 0.27
C SER A 136 -12.42 10.93 -0.60
N PHE A 137 -12.39 10.81 -1.93
CA PHE A 137 -13.03 11.78 -2.84
C PHE A 137 -14.56 11.75 -2.79
N THR A 138 -15.14 10.60 -2.44
CA THR A 138 -16.60 10.45 -2.32
C THR A 138 -17.13 11.07 -1.02
N PHE A 139 -16.41 10.87 0.09
CA PHE A 139 -16.81 11.37 1.41
C PHE A 139 -16.32 12.79 1.71
N PHE A 140 -15.18 13.21 1.16
CA PHE A 140 -14.65 14.56 1.33
C PHE A 140 -14.77 15.32 0.01
N SER A 141 -15.60 16.37 0.00
CA SER A 141 -15.81 17.25 -1.15
C SER A 141 -14.55 18.07 -1.46
N LYS A 142 -13.59 17.47 -2.16
CA LYS A 142 -12.48 18.18 -2.81
C LYS A 142 -12.92 18.66 -4.21
N PRO A 143 -12.37 19.77 -4.73
CA PRO A 143 -12.65 20.22 -6.09
C PRO A 143 -12.27 19.13 -7.10
N PHE A 144 -13.28 18.55 -7.74
CA PHE A 144 -13.10 17.43 -8.66
C PHE A 144 -12.72 17.95 -10.04
N VAL A 145 -11.47 17.73 -10.44
CA VAL A 145 -10.95 18.06 -11.78
C VAL A 145 -11.04 16.82 -12.68
N PHE A 146 -11.42 17.00 -13.96
CA PHE A 146 -11.54 15.91 -14.93
C PHE A 146 -10.24 15.10 -15.13
N ASP A 147 -9.08 15.69 -14.86
CA ASP A 147 -7.77 15.03 -14.92
C ASP A 147 -7.64 13.84 -13.94
N TYR A 148 -8.39 13.83 -12.84
CA TYR A 148 -8.43 12.68 -11.91
C TYR A 148 -9.14 11.45 -12.50
N VAL A 149 -10.10 11.64 -13.41
CA VAL A 149 -10.84 10.54 -14.06
C VAL A 149 -9.94 9.80 -15.03
N TRP A 150 -9.20 10.53 -15.86
CA TRP A 150 -8.29 9.95 -16.84
C TRP A 150 -7.12 9.21 -16.16
N SER A 151 -6.52 9.83 -15.14
CA SER A 151 -5.47 9.18 -14.36
C SER A 151 -5.98 7.97 -13.58
N GLY A 152 -7.18 8.04 -13.00
CA GLY A 152 -7.86 6.90 -12.36
C GLY A 152 -8.11 5.73 -13.32
N LEU A 153 -8.59 6.00 -14.54
CA LEU A 153 -8.77 4.98 -15.58
C LEU A 153 -7.46 4.26 -15.91
N ILE A 154 -6.36 5.00 -16.08
CA ILE A 154 -5.03 4.41 -16.36
C ILE A 154 -4.55 3.54 -15.19
N VAL A 155 -4.83 3.93 -13.95
CA VAL A 155 -4.50 3.12 -12.76
C VAL A 155 -5.30 1.81 -12.76
N ILE A 156 -6.61 1.87 -13.01
CA ILE A 156 -7.49 0.69 -13.08
C ILE A 156 -7.05 -0.25 -14.20
N LEU A 157 -6.74 0.29 -15.38
CA LEU A 157 -6.25 -0.48 -16.53
C LEU A 157 -4.91 -1.16 -16.20
N GLY A 158 -4.04 -0.46 -15.47
CA GLY A 158 -2.78 -1.02 -14.97
C GLY A 158 -2.95 -2.17 -13.96
N ILE A 159 -3.96 -2.11 -13.08
CA ILE A 159 -4.30 -3.21 -12.17
C ILE A 159 -4.88 -4.38 -12.96
N TYR A 160 -5.80 -4.11 -13.90
CA TYR A 160 -6.41 -5.11 -14.76
C TYR A 160 -5.37 -5.91 -15.54
N LEU A 161 -4.40 -5.24 -16.16
CA LEU A 161 -3.31 -5.89 -16.89
C LEU A 161 -2.42 -6.75 -15.97
N ASN A 162 -2.15 -6.32 -14.74
CA ASN A 162 -1.37 -7.09 -13.78
C ASN A 162 -2.10 -8.40 -13.39
N VAL A 163 -3.41 -8.31 -13.14
CA VAL A 163 -4.25 -9.49 -12.87
C VAL A 163 -4.34 -10.41 -14.09
N TYR A 164 -4.53 -9.85 -15.28
CA TYR A 164 -4.57 -10.60 -16.54
C TYR A 164 -3.27 -11.35 -16.82
N SER A 165 -2.12 -10.68 -16.67
CA SER A 165 -0.80 -11.28 -16.87
C SER A 165 -0.55 -12.48 -15.95
N ARG A 166 -1.15 -12.49 -14.75
CA ARG A 166 -0.97 -13.59 -13.79
C ARG A 166 -1.88 -14.78 -14.06
N ASN A 167 -3.08 -14.53 -14.58
CA ASN A 167 -4.06 -15.57 -14.94
C ASN A 167 -4.11 -15.84 -16.44
N GLN A 168 -3.03 -15.54 -17.16
CA GLN A 168 -2.99 -15.50 -18.63
C GLN A 168 -3.40 -16.84 -19.26
N THR A 169 -3.01 -17.97 -18.66
CA THR A 169 -3.39 -19.32 -19.10
C THR A 169 -4.88 -19.62 -18.90
N ALA A 170 -5.45 -19.25 -17.76
CA ALA A 170 -6.89 -19.43 -17.48
C ALA A 170 -7.77 -18.48 -18.32
N PHE A 171 -7.31 -17.25 -18.54
CA PHE A 171 -8.02 -16.25 -19.35
C PHE A 171 -7.96 -16.57 -20.84
N ASN A 172 -6.79 -16.95 -21.37
CA ASN A 172 -6.65 -17.36 -22.77
C ASN A 172 -7.45 -18.64 -23.07
N ALA A 173 -7.52 -19.59 -22.12
CA ALA A 173 -8.37 -20.78 -22.27
C ALA A 173 -9.85 -20.39 -22.36
N LYS A 174 -10.31 -19.42 -21.55
CA LYS A 174 -11.70 -18.94 -21.56
C LYS A 174 -12.00 -18.13 -22.83
N ILE A 175 -11.09 -17.26 -23.26
CA ILE A 175 -11.21 -16.48 -24.50
C ILE A 175 -11.29 -17.43 -25.70
N SER A 176 -10.38 -18.42 -25.81
CA SER A 176 -10.41 -19.44 -26.86
C SER A 176 -11.73 -20.20 -26.90
N SER A 177 -12.29 -20.55 -25.74
CA SER A 177 -13.62 -21.16 -25.65
C SER A 177 -14.75 -20.26 -26.17
N TYR A 178 -14.72 -18.96 -25.86
CA TYR A 178 -15.68 -17.99 -26.39
C TYR A 178 -15.53 -17.77 -27.90
N THR A 179 -14.30 -17.65 -28.41
CA THR A 179 -14.04 -17.47 -29.84
C THR A 179 -14.49 -18.69 -30.63
N ASN A 180 -14.26 -19.90 -30.12
CA ASN A 180 -14.72 -21.15 -30.77
C ASN A 180 -16.26 -21.28 -30.74
N SER A 181 -16.92 -20.85 -29.66
CA SER A 181 -18.39 -20.83 -29.57
C SER A 181 -19.02 -19.80 -30.52
N LEU A 182 -18.39 -18.64 -30.70
CA LEU A 182 -18.81 -17.61 -31.64
C LEU A 182 -18.59 -18.02 -33.11
N LEU A 183 -17.47 -18.70 -33.40
CA LEU A 183 -17.18 -19.28 -34.71
C LEU A 183 -18.15 -20.41 -35.09
N SER A 184 -18.62 -21.20 -34.13
CA SER A 184 -19.65 -22.21 -34.36
C SER A 184 -21.06 -21.64 -34.55
N LEU A 185 -21.29 -20.37 -34.19
CA LEU A 185 -22.56 -19.66 -34.38
C LEU A 185 -22.63 -18.97 -35.76
N PHE A 186 -21.49 -18.83 -36.44
CA PHE A 186 -21.34 -18.22 -37.76
C PHE A 186 -21.09 -19.24 -38.89
N ARG A 187 -21.19 -20.54 -38.61
CA ARG A 187 -21.08 -21.64 -39.58
C ARG A 187 -22.37 -22.47 -39.58
#